data_AF-A0A3D5YAJ8-F1
#
_entry.id   AF-A0A3D5YAJ8-F1
#
_cell.length_a   1.000
_cell.length_b   1.000
_cell.length_c   1.000
_cell.angle_alpha   90.00
_cell.angle_beta   90.00
_cell.angle_gamma   90.00
#
_symmetry.space_group_name_H-M   'P 1'
#
loop_
_entity.id
_entity.type
_entity.pdbx_description
1 polymer ?
#
loop_
_entity_poly.entity_id
_entity_poly.type
_entity_poly.pdbx_seq_one_letter_code
_entity_poly.pdbx_strand_id
1 'polypeptide(L)'
;MGRNLKRRVAVMGITISMSLLLWSILLVSSMAASPIGGEKRPLLSPELFHGKTAYTYYIANEIPEVLDNIYCYCHCQKHSGHKSLLSCYTDKHAAFCDVCQNEAIRAFELHKEGKDIQTIKSMIDKEFER
;
A
#
# COMPACT_ATOMS: atom_id res chain seq x y z
N MET A 1 -64.62 29.88 -6.62
CA MET A 1 -64.32 28.43 -6.69
C MET A 1 -63.07 28.26 -7.57
N GLY A 2 -61.84 28.00 -7.13
CA GLY A 2 -61.34 27.47 -5.88
C GLY A 2 -60.38 26.31 -6.16
N ARG A 3 -59.16 26.63 -6.64
CA ARG A 3 -57.89 25.85 -6.56
C ARG A 3 -57.98 24.34 -6.82
N ASN A 4 -57.44 23.81 -7.94
CA ASN A 4 -56.84 22.44 -7.99
C ASN A 4 -56.21 22.09 -9.37
N LEU A 5 -55.02 22.63 -9.68
CA LEU A 5 -54.20 22.03 -10.74
C LEU A 5 -52.68 22.04 -10.45
N LYS A 6 -52.21 22.93 -9.57
CA LYS A 6 -50.77 23.05 -9.25
C LYS A 6 -50.21 21.98 -8.30
N ARG A 7 -51.05 21.12 -7.69
CA ARG A 7 -50.61 20.15 -6.65
C ARG A 7 -50.20 18.77 -7.18
N ARG A 8 -50.54 18.40 -8.42
CA ARG A 8 -50.23 17.05 -8.94
C ARG A 8 -48.81 16.90 -9.51
N VAL A 9 -48.18 18.00 -9.94
CA VAL A 9 -46.83 17.95 -10.53
C VAL A 9 -45.72 17.94 -9.45
N ALA A 10 -45.98 18.51 -8.27
CA ALA A 10 -44.95 18.69 -7.25
C ALA A 10 -44.64 17.41 -6.41
N VAL A 11 -45.57 16.46 -6.32
CA VAL A 11 -45.39 15.27 -5.46
C VAL A 11 -44.64 14.13 -6.17
N MET A 12 -44.69 14.09 -7.51
CA MET A 12 -44.05 13.02 -8.30
C MET A 12 -42.56 13.27 -8.59
N GLY A 13 -42.06 14.48 -8.34
CA GLY A 13 -40.64 14.84 -8.54
C GLY A 13 -39.72 14.58 -7.34
N ILE A 14 -40.27 14.30 -6.15
CA ILE A 14 -39.49 14.20 -4.91
C ILE A 14 -39.10 12.74 -4.59
N THR A 15 -39.91 11.76 -4.99
CA THR A 15 -39.61 10.33 -4.73
C THR A 15 -38.59 9.74 -5.71
N ILE A 16 -38.52 10.27 -6.93
CA ILE A 16 -37.52 9.89 -7.94
C ILE A 16 -36.13 10.44 -7.56
N SER A 17 -36.05 11.62 -6.93
CA SER A 17 -34.75 12.21 -6.55
C SER A 17 -34.10 11.51 -5.35
N MET A 18 -34.87 11.12 -4.32
CA MET A 18 -34.33 10.36 -3.17
C MET A 18 -33.84 8.95 -3.55
N SER A 19 -34.46 8.32 -4.55
CA SER A 19 -34.09 6.96 -4.98
C SER A 19 -32.83 6.96 -5.87
N LEU A 20 -32.62 8.00 -6.67
CA LEU A 20 -31.40 8.19 -7.47
C LEU A 20 -30.19 8.62 -6.62
N LEU A 21 -30.41 9.34 -5.52
CA LEU A 21 -29.38 9.69 -4.54
C LEU A 21 -28.91 8.46 -3.75
N LEU A 22 -29.81 7.52 -3.44
CA LEU A 22 -29.44 6.25 -2.79
C LEU A 22 -28.74 5.28 -3.75
N TRP A 23 -29.03 5.33 -5.06
CA TRP A 23 -28.36 4.48 -6.04
C TRP A 23 -26.95 4.98 -6.43
N SER A 24 -26.71 6.28 -6.31
CA SER A 24 -25.39 6.88 -6.59
C SER A 24 -24.37 6.67 -5.47
N ILE A 25 -24.79 6.40 -4.23
CA ILE A 25 -23.89 6.10 -3.11
C ILE A 25 -23.23 4.72 -3.26
N LEU A 26 -23.84 3.77 -3.96
CA LEU A 26 -23.29 2.40 -4.14
C LEU A 26 -22.21 2.28 -5.22
N LEU A 27 -22.03 3.28 -6.09
CA LEU A 27 -21.08 3.22 -7.22
C LEU A 27 -19.67 3.75 -6.90
N VAL A 28 -19.43 4.36 -5.73
CA VAL A 28 -18.14 4.97 -5.36
C VAL A 28 -17.11 3.97 -4.79
N SER A 29 -17.37 2.66 -4.81
CA SER A 29 -16.52 1.68 -4.08
C SER A 29 -15.31 1.10 -4.82
N SER A 30 -14.97 1.51 -6.05
CA SER A 30 -13.99 0.77 -6.88
C SER A 30 -12.72 1.52 -7.31
N MET A 31 -12.23 2.48 -6.51
CA MET A 31 -10.90 3.07 -6.75
C MET A 31 -9.96 2.89 -5.55
N ALA A 32 -9.92 1.69 -4.96
CA ALA A 32 -8.81 1.34 -4.09
C ALA A 32 -7.62 0.93 -4.98
N ALA A 33 -6.50 1.65 -4.88
CA ALA A 33 -5.22 1.19 -5.43
C ALA A 33 -4.95 -0.24 -4.93
N SER A 34 -4.36 -1.10 -5.77
CA SER A 34 -3.95 -2.44 -5.34
C SER A 34 -3.19 -2.34 -4.02
N PRO A 35 -3.59 -3.07 -2.97
CA PRO A 35 -2.86 -3.02 -1.71
C PRO A 35 -1.42 -3.49 -2.00
N ILE A 36 -0.44 -2.65 -1.70
CA ILE A 36 0.96 -3.07 -1.63
C ILE A 36 1.04 -4.23 -0.63
N GLY A 37 1.83 -5.24 -0.95
CA GLY A 37 2.09 -6.38 -0.08
C GLY A 37 1.38 -7.67 -0.44
N GLY A 38 1.15 -8.51 0.56
CA GLY A 38 0.66 -9.87 0.41
C GLY A 38 1.73 -10.82 -0.15
N GLU A 39 3.00 -10.59 0.20
CA GLU A 39 4.06 -11.54 -0.09
C GLU A 39 3.87 -12.82 0.75
N LYS A 40 4.03 -13.97 0.11
CA LYS A 40 3.84 -15.29 0.74
C LYS A 40 5.00 -16.25 0.49
N ARG A 41 5.92 -15.88 -0.39
CA ARG A 41 7.13 -16.64 -0.65
C ARG A 41 8.03 -16.61 0.59
N PRO A 42 8.77 -17.68 0.87
CA PRO A 42 9.72 -17.69 1.97
C PRO A 42 10.82 -16.66 1.74
N LEU A 43 11.27 -16.02 2.82
CA LEU A 43 12.44 -15.14 2.80
C LEU A 43 13.71 -15.97 2.75
N LEU A 44 14.75 -15.43 2.11
CA LEU A 44 16.07 -16.06 2.15
C LEU A 44 16.74 -15.85 3.51
N SER A 45 17.50 -16.85 3.96
CA SER A 45 18.26 -16.77 5.21
C SER A 45 19.38 -15.72 5.10
N PRO A 46 19.58 -14.88 6.14
CA PRO A 46 20.69 -13.93 6.21
C PRO A 46 22.07 -14.59 6.11
N GLU A 47 22.19 -15.86 6.54
CA GLU A 47 23.44 -16.63 6.55
C GLU A 47 24.01 -16.89 5.15
N LEU A 48 23.20 -16.69 4.11
CA LEU A 48 23.63 -16.81 2.71
C LEU A 48 24.45 -15.60 2.24
N PHE A 49 24.57 -14.56 3.06
CA PHE A 49 25.16 -13.28 2.71
C PHE A 49 26.14 -12.80 3.78
N HIS A 50 26.81 -11.67 3.52
CA HIS A 50 27.74 -11.03 4.46
C HIS A 50 27.52 -9.52 4.55
N GLY A 51 28.05 -8.90 5.60
CA GLY A 51 28.06 -7.45 5.78
C GLY A 51 26.67 -6.82 5.74
N LYS A 52 26.56 -5.67 5.05
CA LYS A 52 25.31 -4.91 4.89
C LYS A 52 24.18 -5.78 4.33
N THR A 53 24.47 -6.62 3.34
CA THR A 53 23.45 -7.50 2.75
C THR A 53 22.91 -8.50 3.76
N ALA A 54 23.76 -9.21 4.50
CA ALA A 54 23.29 -10.11 5.56
C ALA A 54 22.39 -9.38 6.57
N TYR A 55 22.79 -8.17 6.96
CA TYR A 55 22.01 -7.34 7.88
C TYR A 55 20.63 -6.97 7.33
N THR A 56 20.50 -6.66 6.04
CA THR A 56 19.19 -6.32 5.47
C THR A 56 18.29 -7.54 5.27
N TYR A 57 18.84 -8.70 4.96
CA TYR A 57 18.07 -9.96 4.99
C TYR A 57 17.64 -10.32 6.43
N TYR A 58 18.46 -10.03 7.43
CA TYR A 58 18.06 -10.17 8.84
C TYR A 58 16.88 -9.24 9.16
N ILE A 59 16.98 -7.96 8.81
CA ILE A 59 15.88 -6.99 8.97
C ILE A 59 14.58 -7.50 8.33
N ALA A 60 14.64 -8.05 7.13
CA ALA A 60 13.45 -8.57 6.45
C ALA A 60 12.77 -9.71 7.21
N ASN A 61 13.54 -10.53 7.94
CA ASN A 61 13.00 -11.56 8.81
C ASN A 61 12.45 -11.00 10.14
N GLU A 62 13.01 -9.89 10.64
CA GLU A 62 12.57 -9.27 11.91
C GLU A 62 11.28 -8.45 11.76
N ILE A 63 11.13 -7.69 10.67
CA ILE A 63 9.99 -6.79 10.45
C ILE A 63 9.25 -7.06 9.13
N PRO A 64 8.89 -8.32 8.81
CA PRO A 64 8.33 -8.67 7.51
C PRO A 64 7.05 -7.90 7.21
N GLU A 65 6.16 -7.74 8.19
CA GLU A 65 4.90 -6.99 8.01
C GLU A 65 5.13 -5.52 7.63
N VAL A 66 6.14 -4.88 8.22
CA VAL A 66 6.50 -3.49 7.89
C VAL A 66 6.99 -3.41 6.45
N LEU A 67 7.94 -4.26 6.06
CA LEU A 67 8.49 -4.25 4.70
C LEU A 67 7.46 -4.66 3.65
N ASP A 68 6.47 -5.49 4.00
CA ASP A 68 5.42 -5.90 3.07
C ASP A 68 4.45 -4.76 2.76
N ASN A 69 4.39 -3.72 3.61
CA ASN A 69 3.58 -2.52 3.38
C ASN A 69 4.33 -1.39 2.68
N ILE A 70 5.61 -1.58 2.34
CA ILE A 70 6.46 -0.56 1.71
C ILE A 70 6.59 -0.82 0.21
N TYR A 71 6.44 0.24 -0.60
CA TYR A 71 6.77 0.19 -2.02
C TYR A 71 8.30 0.22 -2.18
N CYS A 72 8.87 -0.65 -3.02
CA CYS A 72 10.29 -0.51 -3.38
C CYS A 72 10.48 0.56 -4.45
N TYR A 73 11.14 1.66 -4.12
CA TYR A 73 11.48 2.72 -5.08
C TYR A 73 12.62 2.35 -6.03
N CYS A 74 13.16 1.14 -5.90
CA CYS A 74 13.89 0.48 -6.98
C CYS A 74 13.01 0.18 -8.21
N HIS A 75 11.67 0.29 -8.06
CA HIS A 75 10.66 0.05 -9.09
C HIS A 75 10.60 -1.37 -9.66
N CYS A 76 11.22 -2.34 -9.00
CA CYS A 76 11.27 -3.74 -9.44
C CYS A 76 9.88 -4.37 -9.60
N GLN A 77 8.86 -3.87 -8.89
CA GLN A 77 7.47 -4.28 -9.03
C GLN A 77 6.94 -4.16 -10.47
N LYS A 78 7.51 -3.26 -11.29
CA LYS A 78 7.10 -3.06 -12.69
C LYS A 78 7.51 -4.22 -13.62
N HIS A 79 8.49 -5.04 -13.23
CA HIS A 79 9.09 -6.03 -14.15
C HIS A 79 9.59 -7.33 -13.49
N SER A 80 9.65 -7.43 -12.16
CA SER A 80 10.26 -8.58 -11.44
C SER A 80 9.26 -9.46 -10.71
N GLY A 81 7.95 -9.18 -10.82
CA GLY A 81 6.91 -9.91 -10.09
C GLY A 81 6.92 -9.66 -8.56
N HIS A 82 7.68 -8.67 -8.11
CA HIS A 82 7.73 -8.22 -6.71
C HIS A 82 6.51 -7.35 -6.39
N LYS A 83 5.98 -7.43 -5.16
CA LYS A 83 4.75 -6.76 -4.73
C LYS A 83 4.98 -5.61 -3.76
N SER A 84 6.06 -5.70 -3.00
CA SER A 84 6.46 -4.81 -1.91
C SER A 84 7.98 -4.88 -1.75
N LEU A 85 8.55 -4.06 -0.87
CA LEU A 85 9.96 -4.16 -0.49
C LEU A 85 10.30 -5.54 0.07
N LEU A 86 9.38 -6.18 0.80
CA LEU A 86 9.57 -7.55 1.30
C LEU A 86 9.84 -8.56 0.18
N SER A 87 9.15 -8.43 -0.97
CA SER A 87 9.35 -9.32 -2.12
C SER A 87 10.80 -9.38 -2.60
N CYS A 88 11.56 -8.29 -2.46
CA CYS A 88 12.99 -8.23 -2.83
C CYS A 88 13.86 -9.18 -2.00
N TYR A 89 13.39 -9.60 -0.84
CA TYR A 89 14.10 -10.49 0.11
C TYR A 89 13.68 -11.96 -0.01
N THR A 90 12.74 -12.27 -0.90
CA THR A 90 12.34 -13.67 -1.22
C THR A 90 13.25 -14.33 -2.26
N ASP A 91 14.11 -13.52 -2.90
CA ASP A 91 15.13 -13.96 -3.83
C ASP A 91 16.42 -13.12 -3.61
N LYS A 92 17.38 -13.19 -4.53
CA LYS A 92 18.68 -12.50 -4.40
C LYS A 92 18.66 -11.05 -4.86
N HIS A 93 17.52 -10.47 -5.24
CA HIS A 93 17.47 -9.11 -5.78
C HIS A 93 18.01 -8.07 -4.79
N ALA A 94 17.55 -8.11 -3.53
CA ALA A 94 18.02 -7.16 -2.51
C ALA A 94 19.54 -7.25 -2.28
N ALA A 95 20.18 -8.39 -2.55
CA ALA A 95 21.62 -8.54 -2.42
C ALA A 95 22.43 -7.63 -3.36
N PHE A 96 21.84 -7.18 -4.47
CA PHE A 96 22.51 -6.37 -5.49
C PHE A 96 21.86 -5.01 -5.72
N CYS A 97 20.94 -4.59 -4.84
CA CYS A 97 20.22 -3.32 -4.98
C CYS A 97 20.40 -2.45 -3.74
N ASP A 98 21.16 -1.36 -3.87
CA ASP A 98 21.39 -0.42 -2.77
C ASP A 98 20.09 0.26 -2.30
N VAL A 99 19.14 0.50 -3.21
CA VAL A 99 17.83 1.10 -2.86
C VAL A 99 17.08 0.16 -1.92
N CYS A 100 16.91 -1.11 -2.27
CA CYS A 100 16.24 -2.10 -1.42
C CYS A 100 16.89 -2.19 -0.03
N GLN A 101 18.22 -2.17 0.03
CA GLN A 101 18.96 -2.28 1.29
C GLN A 101 18.79 -1.02 2.14
N ASN A 102 18.89 0.16 1.54
CA ASN A 102 18.75 1.43 2.27
C ASN A 102 17.31 1.64 2.77
N GLU A 103 16.29 1.32 1.97
CA GLU A 103 14.89 1.38 2.38
C GLU A 103 14.61 0.44 3.56
N ALA A 104 15.14 -0.79 3.53
CA ALA A 104 14.94 -1.74 4.63
C ALA A 104 15.62 -1.28 5.92
N ILE A 105 16.86 -0.77 5.83
CA ILE A 105 17.57 -0.19 6.99
C ILE A 105 16.76 0.98 7.57
N ARG A 106 16.29 1.89 6.72
CA ARG A 106 15.52 3.05 7.15
C ARG A 106 14.18 2.65 7.78
N ALA A 107 13.48 1.71 7.19
CA ALA A 107 12.23 1.17 7.73
C ALA A 107 12.45 0.53 9.10
N PHE A 108 13.56 -0.18 9.28
CA PHE A 108 13.92 -0.79 10.55
C PHE A 108 14.26 0.25 11.63
N GLU A 109 15.01 1.30 11.30
CA GLU A 109 15.27 2.41 12.22
C GLU A 109 13.96 3.03 12.72
N LEU A 110 13.06 3.37 11.80
CA LEU A 110 11.76 3.97 12.14
C LEU A 110 10.88 3.00 12.96
N HIS A 111 10.93 1.71 12.66
CA HIS A 111 10.27 0.69 13.47
C HIS A 111 10.83 0.64 14.89
N LYS A 112 12.16 0.70 15.06
CA LYS A 112 12.82 0.76 16.37
C LYS A 112 12.54 2.05 17.14
N GLU A 113 12.24 3.15 16.45
CA GLU A 113 11.72 4.38 17.06
C GLU A 113 10.25 4.26 17.50
N GLY A 114 9.58 3.13 17.23
CA GLY A 114 8.19 2.89 17.59
C GLY A 114 7.17 3.55 16.67
N LYS A 115 7.57 3.94 15.44
CA LYS A 115 6.63 4.47 14.45
C LYS A 115 5.68 3.38 13.97
N ASP A 116 4.43 3.73 13.74
CA ASP A 116 3.45 2.83 13.13
C ASP A 116 3.71 2.66 11.62
N ILE A 117 3.16 1.59 11.03
CA ILE A 117 3.40 1.22 9.62
C ILE A 117 3.03 2.35 8.65
N GLN A 118 1.95 3.10 8.90
CA GLN A 118 1.53 4.17 7.99
C GLN A 118 2.52 5.33 8.03
N THR A 119 2.99 5.69 9.22
CA THR A 119 4.05 6.68 9.39
C THR A 119 5.36 6.24 8.74
N ILE A 120 5.79 4.98 8.94
CA ILE A 120 7.00 4.43 8.29
C ILE A 120 6.87 4.52 6.77
N LYS A 121 5.75 4.04 6.22
CA LYS A 121 5.46 4.10 4.79
C LYS A 121 5.57 5.52 4.27
N SER A 122 4.89 6.47 4.89
CA SER A 122 4.91 7.88 4.44
C SER A 122 6.31 8.49 4.48
N MET A 123 7.11 8.15 5.50
CA MET A 123 8.48 8.63 5.61
C MET A 123 9.40 8.03 4.55
N ILE A 124 9.29 6.73 4.28
CA ILE A 124 10.03 6.07 3.20
C ILE A 124 9.61 6.63 1.84
N ASP A 125 8.30 6.76 1.59
CA ASP A 125 7.79 7.32 0.35
C ASP A 125 8.40 8.71 0.09
N LYS A 126 8.37 9.59 1.10
CA LYS A 126 8.97 10.93 0.99
C LYS A 126 10.50 10.92 0.77
N GLU A 127 11.21 9.96 1.34
CA GLU A 127 12.67 9.92 1.31
C GLU A 127 13.21 9.30 -0.01
N PHE A 128 12.46 8.38 -0.61
CA PHE A 128 12.91 7.58 -1.74
C PHE A 128 12.13 7.83 -3.05
N GLU A 129 10.99 8.51 -3.03
CA GLU A 129 10.30 9.00 -4.24
C GLU A 129 11.19 10.04 -4.94
N ARG A 130 11.80 9.63 -6.06
CA ARG A 130 12.66 10.46 -6.91
C ARG A 130 12.21 10.40 -8.35
#